data_AF-A0A971CQB4-F1
#
_entry.id   AF-A0A971CQB4-F1
#
_cell.length_a   1.000
_cell.length_b   1.000
_cell.length_c   1.000
_cell.angle_alpha   90.00
_cell.angle_beta   90.00
_cell.angle_gamma   90.00
#
_symmetry.space_group_name_H-M   'P 1'
#
loop_
_entity.id
_entity.type
_entity.pdbx_description
1 polymer ?
#
loop_
_entity_poly.entity_id
_entity_poly.type
_entity_poly.pdbx_seq_one_letter_code
_entity_poly.pdbx_strand_id
1 'polypeptide(L)'
;MKVLPENDWPKLVRPGSRVFLGGGASVPQALVRSMLARADRLTDVELVHGHSLGEFPWTAEKYEAVLRTNSFFLSPAVSDAVSRGQADYTPCPMSVLPRLFREGPLRIDVALITVSPPDAEGHCSLGVSVDVVRAAVESAGLVIAQINPHMPRTGGDTLLATSRIDYYLECGEALPEAERPSLDARHELLGRYAAQLIEDGSTIQVGLGNSPEAVVRALHQHRQLGIHSGMLNDALMGLIRSGVVDNSRKSYRPGKSIASHVLGGRELYAFVDGNPDLEFHPSDWVNAPSRIARNDRMVAINGARQIDLTGQVVRDSSGHHFYGGVGSMQDFIRGAGGSRDGQPVIVLTSRSDDGQHSRIVADLTPGSGVSTGRSDIHHVVTEYGVASIFGRSIRERVARLVEIAHPDDREELQKGAWHRGWLPKYFTMTGGARGGVESKLVDFRIGRFRLRPLHPSDMTALQDFFYSHDEETVRLRYGHRRDRMSGESAYKLAAVDPNRDLALGLFDRKGELRAIGRFYLDEDGDSAEVAFVVHQQTRRVGMASVLFGELAEVAAERGIEMFWASVLPENHAMAKLFLAAGGTTKDPAYAPERYFYIPVAGVLSRYREFQRRRVTKKEEK
;
A
#
# COMPACT_ATOMS: atom_id res chain seq x y z
N MET A 1 -8.33 37.23 -23.31
CA MET A 1 -6.86 37.12 -23.38
C MET A 1 -6.23 38.01 -24.45
N LYS A 2 -5.04 38.55 -24.18
CA LYS A 2 -4.19 39.31 -25.12
C LYS A 2 -2.87 38.56 -25.35
N VAL A 3 -2.19 38.77 -26.47
CA VAL A 3 -0.84 38.22 -26.68
C VAL A 3 0.10 38.75 -25.59
N LEU A 4 0.92 37.88 -25.00
CA LEU A 4 1.89 38.21 -23.97
C LEU A 4 2.92 39.22 -24.50
N PRO A 5 3.04 40.43 -23.89
CA PRO A 5 4.14 41.33 -24.22
C PRO A 5 5.42 40.84 -23.53
N GLU A 6 6.15 39.92 -24.14
CA GLU A 6 7.31 39.23 -23.53
C GLU A 6 8.42 40.17 -23.02
N ASN A 7 8.51 41.40 -23.52
CA ASN A 7 9.48 42.40 -23.01
C ASN A 7 9.02 43.14 -21.74
N ASP A 8 7.75 43.00 -21.36
CA ASP A 8 7.10 43.73 -20.27
C ASP A 8 6.91 42.88 -19.00
N TRP A 9 7.62 41.75 -18.85
CA TRP A 9 7.61 40.95 -17.62
C TRP A 9 7.72 41.77 -16.32
N PRO A 10 8.59 42.81 -16.22
CA PRO A 10 8.67 43.65 -15.01
C PRO A 10 7.41 44.47 -14.69
N LYS A 11 6.51 44.65 -15.65
CA LYS A 11 5.20 45.29 -15.43
C LYS A 11 4.14 44.27 -15.00
N LEU A 12 4.28 43.03 -15.48
CA LEU A 12 3.36 41.92 -15.21
C LEU A 12 3.64 41.27 -13.84
N VAL A 13 4.92 41.10 -13.51
CA VAL A 13 5.44 40.58 -12.24
C VAL A 13 6.11 41.73 -11.52
N ARG A 14 5.46 42.26 -10.49
CA ARG A 14 5.96 43.41 -9.72
C ARG A 14 6.98 42.93 -8.69
N PRO A 15 7.82 43.83 -8.15
CA PRO A 15 8.70 43.49 -7.03
C PRO A 15 7.91 42.86 -5.87
N GLY A 16 8.39 41.73 -5.35
CA GLY A 16 7.72 41.01 -4.25
C GLY A 16 6.55 40.12 -4.69
N SER A 17 6.26 39.99 -5.98
CA SER A 17 5.14 39.17 -6.46
C SER A 17 5.33 37.69 -6.19
N ARG A 18 4.24 37.02 -5.79
CA ARG A 18 4.14 35.56 -5.73
C ARG A 18 3.58 35.02 -7.06
N VAL A 19 4.42 34.27 -7.77
CA VAL A 19 4.09 33.68 -9.08
C VAL A 19 3.88 32.18 -8.92
N PHE A 20 2.66 31.72 -9.19
CA PHE A 20 2.35 30.29 -9.23
C PHE A 20 2.78 29.68 -10.57
N LEU A 21 3.40 28.49 -10.53
CA LEU A 21 3.68 27.69 -11.72
C LEU A 21 2.81 26.43 -11.70
N GLY A 22 2.17 26.12 -12.82
CA GLY A 22 1.46 24.84 -13.03
C GLY A 22 2.34 23.63 -12.68
N GLY A 23 1.73 22.58 -12.13
CA GLY A 23 2.43 21.39 -11.64
C GLY A 23 2.47 20.22 -12.62
N GLY A 24 3.15 19.14 -12.24
CA GLY A 24 3.23 17.89 -12.97
C GLY A 24 3.78 18.10 -14.38
N ALA A 25 3.08 17.54 -15.38
CA ALA A 25 3.39 17.74 -16.79
C ALA A 25 2.84 19.04 -17.39
N SER A 26 2.13 19.85 -16.60
CA SER A 26 1.55 21.13 -17.04
C SER A 26 2.43 22.36 -16.75
N VAL A 27 3.65 22.16 -16.25
CA VAL A 27 4.62 23.24 -16.02
C VAL A 27 4.78 24.05 -17.32
N PRO A 28 4.49 25.37 -17.31
CA PRO A 28 4.51 26.19 -18.52
C PRO A 28 5.94 26.59 -18.89
N GLN A 29 6.70 25.63 -19.41
CA GLN A 29 8.13 25.77 -19.68
C GLN A 29 8.46 26.97 -20.58
N ALA A 30 7.65 27.26 -21.61
CA ALA A 30 7.87 28.41 -22.47
C ALA A 30 7.66 29.74 -21.75
N LEU A 31 6.63 29.86 -20.91
CA LEU A 31 6.40 31.06 -20.10
C LEU A 31 7.52 31.26 -19.07
N VAL A 32 7.96 30.18 -18.42
CA VAL A 32 9.06 30.23 -17.46
C VAL A 32 10.33 30.72 -18.15
N ARG A 33 10.70 30.17 -19.31
CA ARG A 33 11.88 30.63 -20.06
C ARG A 33 11.74 32.09 -20.50
N SER A 34 10.56 32.51 -20.98
CA SER A 34 10.29 33.90 -21.36
C SER A 34 10.47 34.86 -20.17
N MET A 35 9.95 34.49 -18.99
CA MET A 35 10.10 35.28 -17.75
C MET A 35 11.56 35.35 -17.31
N LEU A 36 12.27 34.22 -17.29
CA LEU A 36 13.67 34.14 -16.87
C LEU A 36 14.62 34.89 -17.81
N ALA A 37 14.26 35.08 -19.08
CA ALA A 37 15.01 35.93 -20.02
C ALA A 37 15.00 37.42 -19.65
N ARG A 38 14.20 37.82 -18.66
CA ARG A 38 14.10 39.17 -18.10
C ARG A 38 14.34 39.19 -16.58
N ALA A 39 14.95 38.13 -16.04
CA ALA A 39 15.18 37.98 -14.60
C ALA A 39 16.05 39.11 -14.00
N ASP A 40 16.93 39.71 -14.79
CA ASP A 40 17.76 40.88 -14.45
C ASP A 40 16.93 42.13 -14.09
N ARG A 41 15.64 42.12 -14.44
CA ARG A 41 14.69 43.21 -14.18
C ARG A 41 13.58 42.82 -13.20
N LEU A 42 13.68 41.64 -12.60
CA LEU A 42 12.79 41.18 -11.53
C LEU A 42 13.43 41.45 -10.17
N THR A 43 12.62 41.49 -9.11
CA THR A 43 13.11 41.76 -7.75
C THR A 43 12.22 41.03 -6.75
N ASP A 44 12.84 40.26 -5.86
CA ASP A 44 12.17 39.54 -4.75
C ASP A 44 10.95 38.72 -5.17
N VAL A 45 11.01 38.02 -6.31
CA VAL A 45 9.88 37.23 -6.81
C VAL A 45 9.85 35.86 -6.14
N GLU A 46 8.72 35.49 -5.54
CA GLU A 46 8.52 34.14 -5.00
C GLU A 46 7.88 33.24 -6.06
N LEU A 47 8.53 32.13 -6.41
CA LEU A 47 7.95 31.09 -7.28
C LEU A 47 7.34 29.99 -6.45
N VAL A 48 6.03 29.76 -6.61
CA VAL A 48 5.25 28.80 -5.82
C VAL A 48 4.72 27.67 -6.70
N HIS A 49 5.06 26.42 -6.37
CA HIS A 49 4.65 25.27 -7.18
C HIS A 49 4.61 23.94 -6.42
N GLY A 50 3.94 22.95 -6.99
CA GLY A 50 3.92 21.57 -6.48
C GLY A 50 5.04 20.70 -7.06
N HIS A 51 4.77 19.40 -7.14
CA HIS A 51 5.58 18.46 -7.91
C HIS A 51 5.61 18.92 -9.37
N SER A 52 6.78 18.89 -10.01
CA SER A 52 6.96 19.38 -11.38
C SER A 52 7.79 18.39 -12.20
N LEU A 53 7.53 18.34 -13.51
CA LEU A 53 8.31 17.61 -14.51
C LEU A 53 8.95 18.56 -15.53
N GLY A 54 9.96 18.06 -16.24
CA GLY A 54 10.71 18.81 -17.26
C GLY A 54 11.93 19.51 -16.68
N GLU A 55 12.27 20.67 -17.24
CA GLU A 55 13.41 21.46 -16.81
C GLU A 55 13.05 22.36 -15.61
N PHE A 56 14.06 22.67 -14.79
CA PHE A 56 13.94 23.52 -13.60
C PHE A 56 14.89 24.73 -13.68
N PRO A 57 14.90 25.52 -14.77
CA PRO A 57 15.89 26.58 -14.96
C PRO A 57 15.88 27.63 -13.84
N TRP A 58 14.75 27.81 -13.16
CA TRP A 58 14.59 28.78 -12.07
C TRP A 58 15.34 28.41 -10.79
N THR A 59 15.80 27.15 -10.62
CA THR A 59 16.59 26.74 -9.45
C THR A 59 18.10 26.97 -9.64
N ALA A 60 18.52 27.59 -10.73
CA ALA A 60 19.93 27.90 -10.97
C ALA A 60 20.42 29.06 -10.09
N GLU A 61 21.64 28.93 -9.54
CA GLU A 61 22.26 29.88 -8.61
C GLU A 61 22.26 31.34 -9.10
N LYS A 62 22.42 31.55 -10.42
CA LYS A 62 22.37 32.90 -11.03
C LYS A 62 21.06 33.66 -10.79
N TYR A 63 19.98 32.98 -10.40
CA TYR A 63 18.69 33.58 -10.12
C TYR A 63 18.41 33.79 -8.62
N GLU A 64 19.29 33.34 -7.71
CA GLU A 64 19.07 33.38 -6.26
C GLU A 64 18.88 34.81 -5.73
N ALA A 65 19.52 35.80 -6.35
CA ALA A 65 19.40 37.21 -5.96
C ALA A 65 18.05 37.85 -6.33
N VAL A 66 17.24 37.20 -7.17
CA VAL A 66 16.00 37.78 -7.72
C VAL A 66 14.78 36.87 -7.55
N LEU A 67 14.98 35.56 -7.39
CA LEU A 67 13.93 34.56 -7.21
C LEU A 67 14.12 33.79 -5.91
N ARG A 68 13.02 33.57 -5.19
CA ARG A 68 12.93 32.59 -4.11
C ARG A 68 11.94 31.51 -4.50
N THR A 69 12.38 30.26 -4.58
CA THR A 69 11.49 29.13 -4.88
C THR A 69 10.88 28.59 -3.61
N ASN A 70 9.57 28.36 -3.56
CA ASN A 70 8.85 27.73 -2.46
C ASN A 70 7.96 26.61 -3.00
N SER A 71 8.25 25.37 -2.62
CA SER A 71 7.57 24.20 -3.17
C SER A 71 6.78 23.44 -2.11
N PHE A 72 5.62 22.90 -2.52
CA PHE A 72 4.80 22.01 -1.68
C PHE A 72 5.16 20.53 -1.85
N PHE A 73 5.96 20.21 -2.87
CA PHE A 73 6.44 18.86 -3.11
C PHE A 73 7.70 18.91 -3.98
N LEU A 74 8.79 18.37 -3.45
CA LEU A 74 10.12 18.51 -4.04
C LEU A 74 10.37 17.48 -5.14
N SER A 75 10.76 17.95 -6.31
CA SER A 75 11.47 17.17 -7.34
C SER A 75 12.99 17.22 -7.05
N PRO A 76 13.83 16.31 -7.59
CA PRO A 76 15.25 16.21 -7.24
C PRO A 76 16.02 17.55 -7.28
N ALA A 77 15.89 18.33 -8.36
CA ALA A 77 16.56 19.63 -8.48
C ALA A 77 16.12 20.65 -7.41
N VAL A 78 14.84 20.60 -7.00
CA VAL A 78 14.28 21.48 -5.97
C VAL A 78 14.72 21.03 -4.58
N SER A 79 14.76 19.72 -4.34
CA SER A 79 15.32 19.09 -3.14
C SER A 79 16.77 19.52 -2.90
N ASP A 80 17.58 19.51 -3.96
CA ASP A 80 18.96 19.96 -3.90
C ASP A 80 19.04 21.47 -3.59
N ALA A 81 18.18 22.28 -4.20
CA ALA A 81 18.11 23.72 -3.91
C ALA A 81 17.68 24.01 -2.47
N VAL A 82 16.72 23.27 -1.90
CA VAL A 82 16.32 23.38 -0.48
C VAL A 82 17.49 23.02 0.42
N SER A 83 18.22 21.95 0.09
CA SER A 83 19.38 21.49 0.87
C SER A 83 20.54 22.50 0.89
N ARG A 84 20.62 23.38 -0.11
CA ARG A 84 21.58 24.50 -0.17
C ARG A 84 21.04 25.79 0.46
N GLY A 85 19.79 25.83 0.90
CA GLY A 85 19.14 27.05 1.41
C GLY A 85 18.64 28.02 0.33
N GLN A 86 18.66 27.62 -0.96
CA GLN A 86 18.24 28.43 -2.10
C GLN A 86 16.74 28.30 -2.43
N ALA A 87 16.11 27.22 -1.98
CA ALA A 87 14.67 26.95 -2.08
C ALA A 87 14.03 26.74 -0.69
N ASP A 88 12.71 26.92 -0.61
CA ASP A 88 11.89 26.66 0.58
C ASP A 88 11.00 25.45 0.33
N TYR A 89 10.69 24.73 1.41
CA TYR A 89 9.72 23.66 1.44
C TYR A 89 8.57 24.02 2.36
N THR A 90 7.35 24.13 1.82
CA THR A 90 6.13 24.35 2.62
C THR A 90 5.35 23.04 2.72
N PRO A 91 5.36 22.35 3.87
CA PRO A 91 4.59 21.12 4.04
C PRO A 91 3.09 21.42 4.12
N CYS A 92 2.31 20.90 3.18
CA CYS A 92 0.86 21.06 3.17
C CYS A 92 0.17 19.83 2.56
N PRO A 93 -0.91 19.30 3.18
CA PRO A 93 -1.78 18.34 2.52
C PRO A 93 -2.41 18.92 1.26
N MET A 94 -2.53 18.10 0.21
CA MET A 94 -3.11 18.55 -1.06
C MET A 94 -4.58 18.98 -0.93
N SER A 95 -5.35 18.40 0.00
CA SER A 95 -6.72 18.82 0.27
C SER A 95 -6.87 20.24 0.85
N VAL A 96 -5.81 20.76 1.48
CA VAL A 96 -5.80 22.07 2.17
C VAL A 96 -5.23 23.16 1.28
N LEU A 97 -4.29 22.81 0.40
CA LEU A 97 -3.50 23.75 -0.38
C LEU A 97 -4.35 24.75 -1.20
N PRO A 98 -5.44 24.35 -1.89
CA PRO A 98 -6.33 25.31 -2.56
C PRO A 98 -6.87 26.42 -1.66
N ARG A 99 -7.17 26.11 -0.39
CA ARG A 99 -7.67 27.09 0.57
C ARG A 99 -6.59 28.11 0.96
N LEU A 100 -5.32 27.68 1.00
CA LEU A 100 -4.21 28.59 1.28
C LEU A 100 -4.08 29.69 0.22
N PHE A 101 -4.46 29.40 -1.04
CA PHE A 101 -4.44 30.37 -2.14
C PHE A 101 -5.66 31.29 -2.12
N ARG A 102 -6.86 30.74 -1.89
CA ARG A 102 -8.12 31.51 -1.96
C ARG A 102 -8.35 32.40 -0.74
N GLU A 103 -8.03 31.89 0.45
CA GLU A 103 -8.40 32.51 1.74
C GLU A 103 -7.22 32.63 2.72
N GLY A 104 -6.12 31.96 2.42
CA GLY A 104 -5.01 31.83 3.35
C GLY A 104 -3.85 32.80 3.08
N PRO A 105 -2.70 32.53 3.71
CA PRO A 105 -1.54 33.43 3.66
C PRO A 105 -0.80 33.40 2.31
N LEU A 106 -1.11 32.46 1.41
CA LEU A 106 -0.39 32.26 0.15
C LEU A 106 -1.16 32.85 -1.04
N ARG A 107 -1.56 34.12 -0.93
CA ARG A 107 -2.20 34.85 -2.03
C ARG A 107 -1.29 34.84 -3.26
N ILE A 108 -1.84 34.43 -4.41
CA ILE A 108 -1.14 34.39 -5.68
C ILE A 108 -1.33 35.73 -6.41
N ASP A 109 -0.25 36.35 -6.89
CA ASP A 109 -0.32 37.57 -7.69
C ASP A 109 -0.46 37.24 -9.17
N VAL A 110 0.36 36.29 -9.66
CA VAL A 110 0.39 35.86 -11.06
C VAL A 110 0.33 34.34 -11.13
N ALA A 111 -0.56 33.77 -11.94
CA ALA A 111 -0.58 32.34 -12.23
C ALA A 111 -0.09 32.09 -13.67
N LEU A 112 0.99 31.32 -13.79
CA LEU A 112 1.48 30.79 -15.07
C LEU A 112 0.97 29.36 -15.23
N ILE A 113 0.20 29.10 -16.29
CA ILE A 113 -0.44 27.81 -16.52
C ILE A 113 -0.25 27.33 -17.96
N THR A 114 -0.34 26.02 -18.19
CA THR A 114 -0.46 25.46 -19.55
C THR A 114 -1.88 24.98 -19.78
N VAL A 115 -2.44 25.28 -20.95
CA VAL A 115 -3.81 24.90 -21.32
C VAL A 115 -3.87 24.42 -22.77
N SER A 116 -4.93 23.69 -23.12
CA SER A 116 -5.23 23.37 -24.51
C SER A 116 -5.63 24.63 -25.31
N PRO A 117 -5.58 24.59 -26.65
CA PRO A 117 -6.24 25.60 -27.49
C PRO A 117 -7.72 25.75 -27.11
N PRO A 118 -8.33 26.93 -27.28
CA PRO A 118 -9.76 27.11 -27.03
C PRO A 118 -10.61 26.27 -28.00
N ASP A 119 -11.77 25.79 -27.54
CA ASP A 119 -12.79 25.18 -28.40
C ASP A 119 -13.66 26.25 -29.09
N ALA A 120 -14.67 25.80 -29.83
CA ALA A 120 -15.60 26.66 -30.57
C ALA A 120 -16.39 27.59 -29.64
N GLU A 121 -16.59 27.18 -28.39
CA GLU A 121 -17.28 27.92 -27.34
C GLU A 121 -16.34 28.85 -26.55
N GLY A 122 -15.06 28.90 -26.90
CA GLY A 122 -14.07 29.79 -26.29
C GLY A 122 -13.53 29.30 -24.94
N HIS A 123 -13.56 27.99 -24.68
CA HIS A 123 -12.99 27.35 -23.49
C HIS A 123 -11.69 26.61 -23.79
N CYS A 124 -10.68 26.86 -22.99
CA CYS A 124 -9.49 26.02 -22.89
C CYS A 124 -9.73 24.89 -21.87
N SER A 125 -8.86 23.88 -21.86
CA SER A 125 -8.80 22.84 -20.83
C SER A 125 -7.51 22.97 -20.02
N LEU A 126 -7.60 22.82 -18.69
CA LEU A 126 -6.44 22.65 -17.79
C LEU A 126 -5.71 21.32 -18.02
N GLY A 127 -6.37 20.36 -18.68
CA GLY A 127 -5.78 19.12 -19.17
C GLY A 127 -5.28 18.20 -18.06
N VAL A 128 -3.97 17.96 -18.04
CA VAL A 128 -3.34 16.97 -17.15
C VAL A 128 -3.25 17.41 -15.68
N SER A 129 -3.50 18.69 -15.36
CA SER A 129 -3.37 19.22 -14.00
C SER A 129 -4.50 20.18 -13.66
N VAL A 130 -5.50 19.68 -12.94
CA VAL A 130 -6.55 20.52 -12.32
C VAL A 130 -6.15 20.87 -10.89
N ASP A 131 -5.84 19.83 -10.11
CA ASP A 131 -5.17 19.87 -8.80
C ASP A 131 -5.33 21.17 -8.00
N VAL A 132 -4.26 21.93 -7.85
CA VAL A 132 -4.23 23.24 -7.20
C VAL A 132 -4.21 24.36 -8.25
N VAL A 133 -3.96 24.03 -9.53
CA VAL A 133 -4.00 24.98 -10.65
C VAL A 133 -5.34 25.68 -10.72
N ARG A 134 -6.46 24.96 -10.54
CA ARG A 134 -7.80 25.58 -10.52
C ARG A 134 -7.88 26.71 -9.48
N ALA A 135 -7.44 26.44 -8.26
CA ALA A 135 -7.47 27.42 -7.18
C ALA A 135 -6.51 28.59 -7.41
N ALA A 136 -5.34 28.34 -8.01
CA ALA A 136 -4.40 29.39 -8.39
C ALA A 136 -5.02 30.33 -9.44
N VAL A 137 -5.67 29.79 -10.49
CA VAL A 137 -6.35 30.58 -11.52
C VAL A 137 -7.55 31.37 -10.97
N GLU A 138 -8.25 30.81 -9.98
CA GLU A 138 -9.38 31.48 -9.34
C GLU A 138 -8.96 32.66 -8.46
N SER A 139 -7.78 32.57 -7.83
CA SER A 139 -7.31 33.52 -6.81
C SER A 139 -6.26 34.51 -7.31
N ALA A 140 -5.58 34.21 -8.43
CA ALA A 140 -4.53 35.08 -8.97
C ALA A 140 -5.08 36.44 -9.44
N GLY A 141 -4.30 37.49 -9.23
CA GLY A 141 -4.60 38.81 -9.79
C GLY A 141 -4.38 38.90 -11.29
N LEU A 142 -3.52 38.05 -11.85
CA LEU A 142 -3.21 37.96 -13.26
C LEU A 142 -3.02 36.49 -13.68
N VAL A 143 -3.65 36.07 -14.77
CA VAL A 143 -3.52 34.71 -15.33
C VAL A 143 -2.85 34.79 -16.71
N ILE A 144 -1.70 34.12 -16.84
CA ILE A 144 -0.95 34.03 -18.09
C ILE A 144 -0.87 32.57 -18.53
N ALA A 145 -1.36 32.27 -19.73
CA ALA A 145 -1.48 30.91 -20.22
C ALA A 145 -0.51 30.58 -21.37
N GLN A 146 0.20 29.46 -21.28
CA GLN A 146 0.82 28.80 -22.42
C GLN A 146 -0.27 27.96 -23.12
N ILE A 147 -0.63 28.35 -24.34
CA ILE A 147 -1.54 27.55 -25.16
C ILE A 147 -0.70 26.50 -25.89
N ASN A 148 -0.92 25.23 -25.52
CA ASN A 148 -0.17 24.10 -26.06
C ASN A 148 -1.14 23.10 -26.73
N PRO A 149 -1.09 22.89 -28.07
CA PRO A 149 -1.91 21.91 -28.77
C PRO A 149 -1.68 20.44 -28.34
N HIS A 150 -0.59 20.14 -27.63
CA HIS A 150 -0.35 18.82 -27.06
C HIS A 150 -0.98 18.62 -25.68
N MET A 151 -1.60 19.65 -25.09
CA MET A 151 -2.33 19.52 -23.82
C MET A 151 -3.69 18.84 -24.04
N PRO A 152 -3.94 17.67 -23.43
CA PRO A 152 -5.22 16.96 -23.54
C PRO A 152 -6.41 17.80 -23.08
N ARG A 153 -7.56 17.59 -23.73
CA ARG A 153 -8.87 18.07 -23.26
C ARG A 153 -9.53 17.00 -22.42
N THR A 154 -9.31 17.07 -21.11
CA THR A 154 -9.82 16.10 -20.14
C THR A 154 -11.21 16.48 -19.64
N GLY A 155 -12.02 15.50 -19.24
CA GLY A 155 -13.34 15.72 -18.65
C GLY A 155 -13.31 16.14 -17.18
N GLY A 156 -14.43 16.63 -16.64
CA GLY A 156 -14.57 17.06 -15.26
C GLY A 156 -14.52 18.59 -15.10
N ASP A 157 -14.00 19.06 -13.98
CA ASP A 157 -13.83 20.49 -13.69
C ASP A 157 -12.49 21.00 -14.27
N THR A 158 -12.38 20.93 -15.59
CA THR A 158 -11.14 21.22 -16.34
C THR A 158 -11.27 22.45 -17.24
N LEU A 159 -12.50 22.85 -17.58
CA LEU A 159 -12.75 23.92 -18.54
C LEU A 159 -12.38 25.29 -17.95
N LEU A 160 -11.76 26.13 -18.76
CA LEU A 160 -11.39 27.50 -18.41
C LEU A 160 -11.79 28.43 -19.55
N ALA A 161 -12.73 29.34 -19.30
CA ALA A 161 -13.11 30.35 -20.27
C ALA A 161 -11.93 31.26 -20.60
N THR A 162 -11.71 31.57 -21.88
CA THR A 162 -10.65 32.48 -22.34
C THR A 162 -10.75 33.91 -21.78
N SER A 163 -11.92 34.28 -21.25
CA SER A 163 -12.13 35.54 -20.50
C SER A 163 -11.45 35.55 -19.13
N ARG A 164 -11.10 34.38 -18.58
CA ARG A 164 -10.31 34.23 -17.34
C ARG A 164 -8.80 34.29 -17.56
N ILE A 165 -8.35 34.37 -18.82
CA ILE A 165 -6.94 34.47 -19.19
C ILE A 165 -6.65 35.91 -19.62
N ASP A 166 -5.72 36.57 -18.93
CA ASP A 166 -5.33 37.94 -19.22
C ASP A 166 -4.36 38.00 -20.41
N TYR A 167 -3.30 37.20 -20.35
CA TYR A 167 -2.29 37.09 -21.40
C TYR A 167 -2.04 35.65 -21.83
N TYR A 168 -1.58 35.45 -23.07
CA TYR A 168 -1.24 34.13 -23.56
C TYR A 168 0.02 34.12 -24.44
N LEU A 169 0.68 32.97 -24.46
CA LEU A 169 1.76 32.62 -25.38
C LEU A 169 1.38 31.30 -26.06
N GLU A 170 1.35 31.25 -27.39
CA GLU A 170 1.17 30.00 -28.13
C GLU A 170 2.53 29.30 -28.27
N CYS A 171 2.65 28.10 -27.71
CA CYS A 171 3.87 27.31 -27.83
C CYS A 171 3.53 25.82 -27.71
N GLY A 172 3.65 25.11 -28.83
CA GLY A 172 3.48 23.66 -28.90
C GLY A 172 4.75 22.93 -28.53
N GLU A 173 4.75 22.32 -27.35
CA GLU A 173 5.85 21.50 -26.86
C GLU A 173 5.32 20.17 -26.35
N ALA A 174 6.08 19.09 -26.51
CA ALA A 174 5.71 17.81 -25.93
C ALA A 174 5.61 17.94 -24.40
N LEU A 175 4.54 17.38 -23.83
CA LEU A 175 4.43 17.30 -22.37
C LEU A 175 5.54 16.41 -21.82
N PRO A 176 6.23 16.81 -20.73
CA PRO A 176 7.27 15.98 -20.15
C PRO A 176 6.67 14.68 -19.60
N GLU A 177 7.41 13.59 -19.76
CA GLU A 177 6.99 12.25 -19.33
C GLU A 177 7.59 11.92 -17.95
N ALA A 178 6.84 11.16 -17.15
CA ALA A 178 7.35 10.65 -15.88
C ALA A 178 8.29 9.45 -16.10
N GLU A 179 9.28 9.29 -15.22
CA GLU A 179 10.13 8.10 -15.25
C GLU A 179 9.32 6.84 -14.98
N ARG A 180 9.63 5.78 -15.74
CA ARG A 180 9.02 4.47 -15.53
C ARG A 180 9.61 3.84 -14.26
N PRO A 181 8.79 3.26 -13.39
CA PRO A 181 9.30 2.64 -12.18
C PRO A 181 10.13 1.40 -12.49
N SER A 182 11.17 1.23 -11.69
CA SER A 182 12.03 0.05 -11.69
C SER A 182 11.52 -0.93 -10.64
N LEU A 183 11.06 -2.10 -11.09
CA LEU A 183 10.55 -3.16 -10.22
C LEU A 183 11.49 -4.36 -10.26
N ASP A 184 11.65 -5.00 -9.11
CA ASP A 184 12.41 -6.25 -8.94
C ASP A 184 11.53 -7.32 -8.28
N ALA A 185 12.11 -8.51 -8.02
CA ALA A 185 11.39 -9.62 -7.39
C ALA A 185 10.77 -9.27 -6.02
N ARG A 186 11.36 -8.33 -5.26
CA ARG A 186 10.80 -7.89 -3.97
C ARG A 186 9.49 -7.15 -4.19
N HIS A 187 9.45 -6.28 -5.20
CA HIS A 187 8.25 -5.54 -5.59
C HIS A 187 7.13 -6.47 -6.06
N GLU A 188 7.46 -7.48 -6.87
CA GLU A 188 6.49 -8.46 -7.36
C GLU A 188 5.85 -9.26 -6.21
N LEU A 189 6.67 -9.74 -5.27
CA LEU A 189 6.20 -10.50 -4.12
C LEU A 189 5.32 -9.64 -3.18
N LEU A 190 5.78 -8.44 -2.85
CA LEU A 190 5.01 -7.45 -2.09
C LEU A 190 3.68 -7.12 -2.77
N GLY A 191 3.69 -6.90 -4.09
CA GLY A 191 2.49 -6.61 -4.87
C GLY A 191 1.46 -7.73 -4.77
N ARG A 192 1.88 -8.99 -4.88
CA ARG A 192 1.02 -10.17 -4.69
C ARG A 192 0.44 -10.26 -3.29
N TYR A 193 1.21 -9.92 -2.25
CA TYR A 193 0.69 -9.92 -0.87
C TYR A 193 -0.32 -8.80 -0.63
N ALA A 194 -0.05 -7.58 -1.13
CA ALA A 194 -0.97 -6.46 -0.99
C ALA A 194 -2.27 -6.70 -1.76
N ALA A 195 -2.20 -7.29 -2.96
CA ALA A 195 -3.37 -7.63 -3.78
C ALA A 195 -4.36 -8.55 -3.05
N GLN A 196 -3.91 -9.43 -2.16
CA GLN A 196 -4.80 -10.30 -1.37
C GLN A 196 -5.68 -9.53 -0.37
N LEU A 197 -5.34 -8.28 -0.04
CA LEU A 197 -6.15 -7.42 0.83
C LEU A 197 -7.32 -6.77 0.08
N ILE A 198 -7.21 -6.69 -1.24
CA ILE A 198 -8.12 -5.94 -2.11
C ILE A 198 -9.20 -6.91 -2.62
N GLU A 199 -10.46 -6.56 -2.41
CA GLU A 199 -11.59 -7.36 -2.89
C GLU A 199 -12.10 -6.85 -4.25
N ASP A 200 -12.71 -7.73 -5.04
CA ASP A 200 -13.49 -7.31 -6.20
C ASP A 200 -14.54 -6.26 -5.79
N GLY A 201 -14.75 -5.26 -6.64
CA GLY A 201 -15.64 -4.14 -6.34
C GLY A 201 -15.03 -3.03 -5.47
N SER A 202 -13.76 -3.14 -5.04
CA SER A 202 -13.10 -2.10 -4.25
C SER A 202 -12.83 -0.84 -5.08
N THR A 203 -12.81 0.32 -4.43
CA THR A 203 -12.33 1.58 -5.03
C THR A 203 -10.90 1.83 -4.59
N ILE A 204 -9.98 2.05 -5.52
CA ILE A 204 -8.55 2.17 -5.20
C ILE A 204 -8.02 3.59 -5.40
N GLN A 205 -7.11 3.98 -4.51
CA GLN A 205 -6.14 5.07 -4.68
C GLN A 205 -4.73 4.50 -4.59
N VAL A 206 -3.82 5.06 -5.39
CA VAL A 206 -2.42 4.65 -5.44
C VAL A 206 -1.53 5.89 -5.33
N GLY A 207 -0.56 5.85 -4.43
CA GLY A 207 0.45 6.88 -4.26
C GLY A 207 1.63 6.73 -5.23
N LEU A 208 2.51 7.73 -5.27
CA LEU A 208 3.72 7.69 -6.11
C LEU A 208 4.75 6.71 -5.53
N GLY A 209 5.33 5.85 -6.38
CA GLY A 209 6.50 5.03 -6.08
C GLY A 209 6.42 3.59 -6.60
N ASN A 210 7.57 2.90 -6.58
CA ASN A 210 7.69 1.54 -7.10
C ASN A 210 6.79 0.54 -6.36
N SER A 211 6.77 0.54 -5.02
CA SER A 211 5.96 -0.41 -4.24
C SER A 211 4.45 -0.23 -4.44
N PRO A 212 3.87 1.00 -4.37
CA PRO A 212 2.47 1.21 -4.72
C PRO A 212 2.12 0.76 -6.14
N GLU A 213 2.96 1.06 -7.13
CA GLU A 213 2.71 0.63 -8.51
C GLU A 213 2.77 -0.89 -8.69
N ALA A 214 3.67 -1.57 -7.98
CA ALA A 214 3.74 -3.03 -7.99
C ALA A 214 2.43 -3.68 -7.51
N VAL A 215 1.73 -3.05 -6.56
CA VAL A 215 0.40 -3.50 -6.14
C VAL A 215 -0.58 -3.40 -7.30
N VAL A 216 -0.63 -2.27 -8.01
CA VAL A 216 -1.53 -2.07 -9.16
C VAL A 216 -1.32 -3.13 -10.23
N ARG A 217 -0.06 -3.46 -10.54
CA ARG A 217 0.27 -4.50 -11.52
C ARG A 217 -0.20 -5.88 -11.07
N ALA A 218 -0.23 -6.17 -9.77
CA ALA A 218 -0.77 -7.42 -9.23
C ALA A 218 -2.32 -7.48 -9.24
N LEU A 219 -3.02 -6.39 -9.58
CA LEU A 219 -4.48 -6.36 -9.58
C LEU A 219 -5.15 -6.85 -10.87
N HIS A 220 -4.40 -7.26 -11.91
CA HIS A 220 -4.97 -7.68 -13.20
C HIS A 220 -5.97 -8.86 -13.14
N GLN A 221 -6.00 -9.61 -12.04
CA GLN A 221 -6.96 -10.71 -11.83
C GLN A 221 -8.24 -10.31 -11.09
N HIS A 222 -8.32 -9.06 -10.61
CA HIS A 222 -9.50 -8.53 -9.91
C HIS A 222 -10.57 -8.14 -10.92
N ARG A 223 -11.78 -7.87 -10.41
CA ARG A 223 -12.93 -7.48 -11.23
C ARG A 223 -13.69 -6.32 -10.60
N GLN A 224 -14.30 -5.52 -11.47
CA GLN A 224 -15.23 -4.46 -11.10
C GLN A 224 -14.62 -3.40 -10.17
N LEU A 225 -13.31 -3.17 -10.29
CA LEU A 225 -12.62 -2.17 -9.50
C LEU A 225 -13.08 -0.76 -9.90
N GLY A 226 -12.98 0.16 -8.94
CA GLY A 226 -13.18 1.59 -9.16
C GLY A 226 -11.91 2.40 -8.90
N ILE A 227 -11.81 3.59 -9.48
CA ILE A 227 -10.71 4.53 -9.22
C ILE A 227 -11.26 5.83 -8.62
N HIS A 228 -10.72 6.21 -7.47
CA HIS A 228 -10.81 7.56 -6.90
C HIS A 228 -9.44 7.88 -6.32
N SER A 229 -8.59 8.55 -7.08
CA SER A 229 -7.18 8.75 -6.75
C SER A 229 -6.78 10.20 -6.90
N GLY A 230 -5.79 10.70 -6.16
CA GLY A 230 -5.26 12.05 -6.41
C GLY A 230 -4.58 12.15 -7.79
N MET A 231 -4.03 11.03 -8.27
CA MET A 231 -3.22 10.91 -9.48
C MET A 231 -3.71 9.75 -10.34
N LEU A 232 -3.75 9.94 -11.66
CA LEU A 232 -3.85 8.87 -12.64
C LEU A 232 -2.48 8.64 -13.30
N ASN A 233 -2.02 7.39 -13.34
CA ASN A 233 -0.73 7.00 -13.94
C ASN A 233 -0.89 5.84 -14.95
N ASP A 234 0.21 5.45 -15.60
CA ASP A 234 0.21 4.41 -16.64
C ASP A 234 -0.31 3.05 -16.13
N ALA A 235 0.02 2.69 -14.88
CA ALA A 235 -0.45 1.43 -14.29
C ALA A 235 -1.97 1.41 -14.08
N LEU A 236 -2.56 2.52 -13.61
CA LEU A 236 -4.01 2.65 -13.50
C LEU A 236 -4.69 2.66 -14.89
N MET A 237 -4.10 3.31 -15.89
CA MET A 237 -4.56 3.20 -17.28
C MET A 237 -4.56 1.74 -17.76
N GLY A 238 -3.53 0.95 -17.43
CA GLY A 238 -3.47 -0.47 -17.76
C GLY A 238 -4.66 -1.26 -17.19
N LEU A 239 -5.03 -1.02 -15.93
CA LEU A 239 -6.21 -1.66 -15.32
C LEU A 239 -7.52 -1.25 -16.00
N ILE A 240 -7.66 0.01 -16.42
CA ILE A 240 -8.84 0.46 -17.16
C ILE A 240 -8.90 -0.22 -18.54
N ARG A 241 -7.79 -0.20 -19.31
CA ARG A 241 -7.71 -0.82 -20.64
C ARG A 241 -7.98 -2.33 -20.61
N SER A 242 -7.58 -3.01 -19.54
CA SER A 242 -7.82 -4.45 -19.36
C SER A 242 -9.26 -4.80 -18.94
N GLY A 243 -10.11 -3.81 -18.63
CA GLY A 243 -11.48 -4.02 -18.16
C GLY A 243 -11.59 -4.45 -16.69
N VAL A 244 -10.47 -4.49 -15.96
CA VAL A 244 -10.46 -4.76 -14.51
C VAL A 244 -11.13 -3.63 -13.73
N VAL A 245 -10.87 -2.39 -14.17
CA VAL A 245 -11.53 -1.19 -13.65
C VAL A 245 -12.67 -0.80 -14.59
N ASP A 246 -13.89 -0.84 -14.08
CA ASP A 246 -15.10 -0.39 -14.78
C ASP A 246 -15.91 0.64 -13.96
N ASN A 247 -15.51 0.92 -12.72
CA ASN A 247 -16.18 1.82 -11.78
C ASN A 247 -17.65 1.46 -11.48
N SER A 248 -18.11 0.25 -11.84
CA SER A 248 -19.52 -0.17 -11.72
C SER A 248 -19.97 -0.37 -10.27
N ARG A 249 -19.01 -0.58 -9.35
CA ARG A 249 -19.26 -0.83 -7.93
C ARG A 249 -18.96 0.36 -7.02
N LYS A 250 -18.52 1.50 -7.56
CA LYS A 250 -18.26 2.68 -6.74
C LYS A 250 -19.56 3.20 -6.11
N SER A 251 -19.55 3.37 -4.79
CA SER A 251 -20.68 3.97 -4.05
C SER A 251 -20.77 5.48 -4.24
N TYR A 252 -19.70 6.12 -4.72
CA TYR A 252 -19.66 7.54 -5.03
C TYR A 252 -19.10 7.77 -6.43
N ARG A 253 -19.85 8.48 -7.29
CA ARG A 253 -19.53 8.67 -8.72
C ARG A 253 -19.34 7.33 -9.48
N PRO A 254 -20.38 6.47 -9.54
CA PRO A 254 -20.31 5.23 -10.31
C PRO A 254 -20.07 5.50 -11.79
N GLY A 255 -19.35 4.59 -12.46
CA GLY A 255 -19.04 4.67 -13.89
C GLY A 255 -17.96 5.69 -14.27
N LYS A 256 -17.36 6.42 -13.31
CA LYS A 256 -16.28 7.39 -13.58
C LYS A 256 -15.03 7.08 -12.75
N SER A 257 -13.88 7.06 -13.43
CA SER A 257 -12.58 7.12 -12.76
C SER A 257 -12.30 8.58 -12.39
N ILE A 258 -12.07 8.83 -11.10
CA ILE A 258 -11.86 10.18 -10.58
C ILE A 258 -10.38 10.40 -10.30
N ALA A 259 -9.82 11.50 -10.83
CA ALA A 259 -8.46 11.94 -10.58
C ALA A 259 -8.36 13.46 -10.36
N SER A 260 -7.20 13.96 -9.94
CA SER A 260 -6.93 15.40 -9.83
C SER A 260 -5.85 15.88 -10.79
N HIS A 261 -4.89 15.01 -11.11
CA HIS A 261 -3.88 15.23 -12.12
C HIS A 261 -3.44 13.90 -12.76
N VAL A 262 -2.69 13.99 -13.85
CA VAL A 262 -2.15 12.89 -14.64
C VAL A 262 -0.61 12.93 -14.58
N LEU A 263 0.01 11.79 -14.34
CA LEU A 263 1.45 11.65 -14.30
C LEU A 263 1.86 10.34 -14.98
N GLY A 264 2.53 10.42 -16.12
CA GLY A 264 2.91 9.23 -16.87
C GLY A 264 3.59 9.51 -18.20
N GLY A 265 3.48 8.56 -19.12
CA GLY A 265 4.04 8.68 -20.46
C GLY A 265 3.07 9.28 -21.49
N ARG A 266 3.57 9.47 -22.71
CA ARG A 266 2.79 9.98 -23.85
C ARG A 266 1.52 9.16 -24.14
N GLU A 267 1.56 7.85 -23.95
CA GLU A 267 0.37 6.99 -24.14
C GLU A 267 -0.76 7.33 -23.16
N LEU A 268 -0.41 7.67 -21.91
CA LEU A 268 -1.38 8.08 -20.91
C LEU A 268 -2.00 9.42 -21.28
N TYR A 269 -1.20 10.39 -21.75
CA TYR A 269 -1.71 11.69 -22.19
C TYR A 269 -2.68 11.56 -23.36
N ALA A 270 -2.39 10.69 -24.33
CA ALA A 270 -3.31 10.37 -25.42
C ALA A 270 -4.57 9.64 -24.93
N PHE A 271 -4.44 8.78 -23.91
CA PHE A 271 -5.57 8.02 -23.35
C PHE A 271 -6.58 8.87 -22.59
N VAL A 272 -6.14 9.95 -21.93
CA VAL A 272 -7.02 10.83 -21.16
C VAL A 272 -7.72 11.88 -22.02
N ASP A 273 -7.20 12.15 -23.22
CA ASP A 273 -7.74 13.15 -24.14
C ASP A 273 -9.14 12.77 -24.65
N GLY A 274 -10.14 13.61 -24.36
CA GLY A 274 -11.53 13.38 -24.75
C GLY A 274 -12.20 12.14 -24.15
N ASN A 275 -11.55 11.46 -23.19
CA ASN A 275 -12.07 10.21 -22.64
C ASN A 275 -13.23 10.48 -21.67
N PRO A 276 -14.47 10.07 -22.00
CA PRO A 276 -15.64 10.40 -21.20
C PRO A 276 -15.66 9.66 -19.86
N ASP A 277 -14.93 8.55 -19.70
CA ASP A 277 -14.96 7.73 -18.48
C ASP A 277 -14.09 8.30 -17.35
N LEU A 278 -13.35 9.37 -17.64
CA LEU A 278 -12.45 10.03 -16.70
C LEU A 278 -12.97 11.42 -16.35
N GLU A 279 -12.93 11.76 -15.06
CA GLU A 279 -13.17 13.12 -14.61
C GLU A 279 -12.03 13.60 -13.71
N PHE A 280 -11.55 14.81 -13.99
CA PHE A 280 -10.53 15.49 -13.22
C PHE A 280 -11.14 16.64 -12.44
N HIS A 281 -10.81 16.72 -11.15
CA HIS A 281 -11.37 17.72 -10.24
C HIS A 281 -10.27 18.35 -9.36
N PRO A 282 -10.51 19.53 -8.78
CA PRO A 282 -9.57 20.17 -7.86
C PRO A 282 -9.17 19.28 -6.68
N SER A 283 -7.96 19.49 -6.17
CA SER A 283 -7.35 18.66 -5.13
C SER A 283 -8.09 18.71 -3.79
N ASP A 284 -8.66 19.85 -3.42
CA ASP A 284 -9.55 20.02 -2.25
C ASP A 284 -10.89 19.29 -2.41
N TRP A 285 -11.27 18.90 -3.62
CA TRP A 285 -12.43 18.05 -3.89
C TRP A 285 -12.05 16.56 -3.93
N VAL A 286 -11.03 16.19 -4.71
CA VAL A 286 -10.63 14.78 -4.88
C VAL A 286 -10.06 14.22 -3.59
N ASN A 287 -9.25 15.01 -2.88
CA ASN A 287 -8.51 14.56 -1.71
C ASN A 287 -9.23 14.88 -0.40
N ALA A 288 -10.47 15.40 -0.44
CA ALA A 288 -11.24 15.61 0.78
C ALA A 288 -11.55 14.26 1.47
N PRO A 289 -11.09 14.00 2.72
CA PRO A 289 -11.33 12.73 3.39
C PRO A 289 -12.82 12.39 3.50
N SER A 290 -13.68 13.41 3.68
CA SER A 290 -15.14 13.26 3.75
C SER A 290 -15.82 12.87 2.43
N ARG A 291 -15.14 13.04 1.28
CA ARG A 291 -15.60 12.56 -0.04
C ARG A 291 -15.01 11.21 -0.36
N ILE A 292 -13.73 10.99 -0.05
CA ILE A 292 -13.07 9.69 -0.20
C ILE A 292 -13.83 8.61 0.57
N ALA A 293 -14.22 8.89 1.83
CA ALA A 293 -14.96 7.99 2.71
C ALA A 293 -16.37 7.60 2.19
N ARG A 294 -16.89 8.26 1.15
CA ARG A 294 -18.19 7.92 0.54
C ARG A 294 -18.10 6.73 -0.42
N ASN A 295 -16.90 6.37 -0.85
CA ASN A 295 -16.68 5.12 -1.57
C ASN A 295 -16.59 4.00 -0.55
N ASP A 296 -17.48 3.01 -0.61
CA ASP A 296 -17.34 1.81 0.20
C ASP A 296 -16.16 0.98 -0.31
N ARG A 297 -15.48 0.25 0.60
CA ARG A 297 -14.26 -0.51 0.29
C ARG A 297 -13.20 0.36 -0.39
N MET A 298 -13.04 1.59 0.08
CA MET A 298 -11.96 2.45 -0.37
C MET A 298 -10.62 1.92 0.14
N VAL A 299 -9.70 1.60 -0.78
CA VAL A 299 -8.35 1.14 -0.46
C VAL A 299 -7.36 2.24 -0.85
N ALA A 300 -6.60 2.74 0.13
CA ALA A 300 -5.54 3.71 -0.06
C ALA A 300 -4.18 3.03 0.01
N ILE A 301 -3.46 2.95 -1.11
CA ILE A 301 -2.19 2.21 -1.25
C ILE A 301 -1.05 3.21 -1.37
N ASN A 302 -0.22 3.33 -0.33
CA ASN A 302 0.83 4.36 -0.28
C ASN A 302 2.19 3.81 0.15
N GLY A 303 3.25 4.39 -0.39
CA GLY A 303 4.64 3.99 -0.10
C GLY A 303 5.22 4.63 1.16
N ALA A 304 6.30 4.08 1.69
CA ALA A 304 7.04 4.68 2.81
C ALA A 304 8.56 4.58 2.63
N ARG A 305 9.30 5.53 3.22
CA ARG A 305 10.76 5.46 3.32
C ARG A 305 11.19 4.73 4.59
N GLN A 306 10.57 5.09 5.71
CA GLN A 306 10.72 4.42 6.99
C GLN A 306 9.36 4.24 7.66
N ILE A 307 9.23 3.14 8.39
CA ILE A 307 8.18 2.94 9.37
C ILE A 307 8.81 2.49 10.69
N ASP A 308 8.44 3.13 11.80
CA ASP A 308 8.91 2.68 13.11
C ASP A 308 8.10 1.51 13.67
N LEU A 309 8.62 0.85 14.71
CA LEU A 309 7.96 -0.30 15.35
C LEU A 309 6.61 0.02 16.03
N THR A 310 6.23 1.30 16.13
CA THR A 310 4.90 1.72 16.61
C THR A 310 3.92 1.96 15.46
N GLY A 311 4.43 2.08 14.23
CA GLY A 311 3.68 2.32 13.01
C GLY A 311 3.72 3.79 12.56
N GLN A 312 4.63 4.64 13.03
CA GLN A 312 4.78 5.99 12.46
C GLN A 312 5.49 5.91 11.12
N VAL A 313 4.98 6.63 10.12
CA VAL A 313 5.51 6.56 8.75
C VAL A 313 6.16 7.88 8.36
N VAL A 314 7.35 7.76 7.76
CA VAL A 314 8.11 8.84 7.12
C VAL A 314 8.16 8.57 5.63
N ARG A 315 7.91 9.59 4.82
CA ARG A 315 7.93 9.48 3.36
C ARG A 315 8.70 10.58 2.65
N ASP A 316 8.67 11.80 3.16
CA ASP A 316 9.16 13.01 2.47
C ASP A 316 10.57 13.44 2.83
N SER A 317 11.18 12.81 3.84
CA SER A 317 12.43 13.23 4.45
C SER A 317 13.29 12.07 4.93
N SER A 318 14.59 12.33 5.05
CA SER A 318 15.57 11.46 5.70
C SER A 318 16.41 12.32 6.64
N GLY A 319 16.04 12.32 7.93
CA GLY A 319 16.54 13.29 8.88
C GLY A 319 16.15 14.70 8.44
N HIS A 320 17.12 15.60 8.36
CA HIS A 320 16.90 17.01 7.96
C HIS A 320 16.90 17.24 6.44
N HIS A 321 17.11 16.21 5.63
CA HIS A 321 17.07 16.31 4.17
C HIS A 321 15.66 15.99 3.65
N PHE A 322 15.03 16.97 2.99
CA PHE A 322 13.71 16.85 2.37
C PHE A 322 13.86 16.56 0.88
N TYR A 323 13.20 15.52 0.38
CA TYR A 323 13.29 15.11 -1.04
C TYR A 323 11.92 14.87 -1.70
N GLY A 324 10.83 15.09 -0.96
CA GLY A 324 9.48 14.90 -1.46
C GLY A 324 8.51 15.90 -0.87
N GLY A 325 7.35 15.41 -0.45
CA GLY A 325 6.41 16.21 0.32
C GLY A 325 5.27 15.37 0.89
N VAL A 326 4.49 15.98 1.78
CA VAL A 326 3.29 15.40 2.40
C VAL A 326 2.34 14.82 1.35
N GLY A 327 2.07 15.58 0.28
CA GLY A 327 1.21 15.16 -0.81
C GLY A 327 -0.22 14.83 -0.36
N SER A 328 -0.84 13.83 -0.99
CA SER A 328 -2.20 13.37 -0.68
C SER A 328 -2.25 12.10 0.17
N MET A 329 -1.11 11.57 0.63
CA MET A 329 -1.07 10.31 1.38
C MET A 329 -1.99 10.37 2.60
N GLN A 330 -1.82 11.39 3.44
CA GLN A 330 -2.58 11.52 4.68
C GLN A 330 -4.08 11.69 4.42
N ASP A 331 -4.43 12.41 3.36
CA ASP A 331 -5.81 12.62 2.92
C ASP A 331 -6.50 11.28 2.62
N PHE A 332 -5.84 10.43 1.81
CA PHE A 332 -6.37 9.14 1.40
C PHE A 332 -6.33 8.07 2.49
N ILE A 333 -5.28 8.05 3.32
CA ILE A 333 -5.21 7.16 4.47
C ILE A 333 -6.39 7.43 5.41
N ARG A 334 -6.65 8.70 5.75
CA ARG A 334 -7.80 9.07 6.60
C ARG A 334 -9.14 8.85 5.93
N GLY A 335 -9.25 9.16 4.63
CA GLY A 335 -10.45 8.92 3.84
C GLY A 335 -10.81 7.43 3.76
N ALA A 336 -9.83 6.56 3.52
CA ALA A 336 -10.02 5.12 3.52
C ALA A 336 -10.35 4.58 4.93
N GLY A 337 -9.73 5.13 5.99
CA GLY A 337 -10.06 4.76 7.37
C GLY A 337 -11.49 5.13 7.77
N GLY A 338 -12.06 6.18 7.16
CA GLY A 338 -13.46 6.59 7.33
C GLY A 338 -14.46 5.88 6.41
N SER A 339 -14.01 5.12 5.42
CA SER A 339 -14.86 4.38 4.48
C SER A 339 -15.42 3.11 5.13
N ARG A 340 -16.67 2.74 4.80
CA ARG A 340 -17.22 1.43 5.18
C ARG A 340 -16.37 0.32 4.54
N ASP A 341 -15.84 -0.58 5.36
CA ASP A 341 -14.91 -1.64 4.94
C ASP A 341 -13.65 -1.11 4.20
N GLY A 342 -13.25 0.14 4.47
CA GLY A 342 -12.07 0.75 3.85
C GLY A 342 -10.74 0.27 4.44
N GLN A 343 -9.67 0.37 3.65
CA GLN A 343 -8.36 -0.15 3.99
C GLN A 343 -7.23 0.86 3.68
N PRO A 344 -6.67 1.50 4.72
CA PRO A 344 -5.40 2.21 4.66
C PRO A 344 -4.21 1.23 4.65
N VAL A 345 -3.46 1.21 3.55
CA VAL A 345 -2.35 0.26 3.31
C VAL A 345 -1.06 1.01 3.03
N ILE A 346 -0.03 0.71 3.82
CA ILE A 346 1.35 1.13 3.59
C ILE A 346 2.13 -0.02 2.98
N VAL A 347 2.83 0.24 1.88
CA VAL A 347 3.64 -0.76 1.17
C VAL A 347 5.07 -0.29 1.01
N LEU A 348 6.03 -1.11 1.39
CA LEU A 348 7.46 -0.79 1.27
C LEU A 348 8.28 -2.08 1.19
N THR A 349 9.36 -2.07 0.41
CA THR A 349 10.38 -3.12 0.54
C THR A 349 10.97 -3.09 1.95
N SER A 350 11.35 -4.24 2.49
CA SER A 350 11.87 -4.33 3.86
C SER A 350 13.19 -3.57 4.04
N ARG A 351 13.98 -3.45 2.96
CA ARG A 351 15.23 -2.68 2.88
C ARG A 351 15.20 -1.63 1.77
N SER A 352 16.15 -0.70 1.80
CA SER A 352 16.40 0.30 0.76
C SER A 352 16.67 -0.35 -0.60
N ASP A 353 16.66 0.46 -1.65
CA ASP A 353 16.76 -0.02 -3.02
C ASP A 353 18.12 -0.70 -3.27
N ASP A 354 19.19 -0.19 -2.65
CA ASP A 354 20.54 -0.77 -2.58
C ASP A 354 20.68 -1.97 -1.61
N GLY A 355 19.61 -2.32 -0.89
CA GLY A 355 19.57 -3.42 0.08
C GLY A 355 20.36 -3.18 1.37
N GLN A 356 20.89 -1.98 1.62
CA GLN A 356 21.81 -1.72 2.74
C GLN A 356 21.12 -1.37 4.05
N HIS A 357 19.95 -0.73 4.00
CA HIS A 357 19.30 -0.17 5.19
C HIS A 357 17.89 -0.71 5.37
N SER A 358 17.53 -1.12 6.59
CA SER A 358 16.15 -1.48 6.90
C SER A 358 15.21 -0.28 6.76
N ARG A 359 14.03 -0.51 6.17
CA ARG A 359 12.94 0.47 6.13
C ARG A 359 11.97 0.31 7.31
N ILE A 360 12.02 -0.82 8.01
CA ILE A 360 11.38 -0.98 9.32
C ILE A 360 12.44 -0.68 10.36
N VAL A 361 12.20 0.31 11.21
CA VAL A 361 13.25 0.84 12.12
C VAL A 361 12.79 0.88 13.56
N ALA A 362 13.72 0.70 14.49
CA ALA A 362 13.44 0.88 15.92
C ALA A 362 13.19 2.37 16.25
N ASP A 363 13.95 3.24 15.59
CA ASP A 363 13.84 4.69 15.67
C ASP A 363 13.80 5.28 14.26
N LEU A 364 12.89 6.23 14.04
CA LEU A 364 12.97 7.08 12.87
C LEU A 364 14.30 7.85 12.89
N THR A 365 14.88 8.09 11.71
CA THR A 365 16.07 8.94 11.61
C THR A 365 15.79 10.29 12.27
N PRO A 366 16.61 10.74 13.24
CA PRO A 366 16.37 12.00 13.93
C PRO A 366 16.23 13.17 12.94
N GLY A 367 15.19 13.99 13.13
CA GLY A 367 14.84 15.09 12.24
C GLY A 367 13.82 14.75 11.15
N SER A 368 13.55 13.47 10.88
CA SER A 368 12.55 13.05 9.89
C SER A 368 11.13 13.51 10.27
N GLY A 369 10.39 13.97 9.26
CA GLY A 369 8.98 14.36 9.39
C GLY A 369 8.04 13.15 9.34
N VAL A 370 7.21 12.96 10.36
CA VAL A 370 6.16 11.93 10.35
C VAL A 370 5.01 12.39 9.46
N SER A 371 4.89 11.78 8.28
CA SER A 371 3.83 12.11 7.31
C SER A 371 2.49 11.47 7.67
N THR A 372 2.51 10.28 8.28
CA THR A 372 1.32 9.56 8.74
C THR A 372 1.51 9.04 10.16
N GLY A 373 0.59 9.41 11.05
CA GLY A 373 0.65 9.02 12.45
C GLY A 373 0.29 7.54 12.67
N ARG A 374 0.80 6.96 13.77
CA ARG A 374 0.61 5.53 14.10
C ARG A 374 -0.85 5.08 14.19
N SER A 375 -1.77 6.00 14.48
CA SER A 375 -3.21 5.72 14.63
C SER A 375 -3.95 5.58 13.30
N ASP A 376 -3.38 6.08 12.20
CA ASP A 376 -4.07 6.21 10.92
C ASP A 376 -3.90 4.95 10.02
N ILE A 377 -3.01 4.01 10.37
CA ILE A 377 -2.62 2.89 9.49
C ILE A 377 -3.29 1.59 9.92
N HIS A 378 -3.79 0.82 8.94
CA HIS A 378 -4.38 -0.49 9.19
C HIS A 378 -3.45 -1.64 8.81
N HIS A 379 -2.81 -1.54 7.64
CA HIS A 379 -1.96 -2.60 7.10
C HIS A 379 -0.60 -2.06 6.65
N VAL A 380 0.43 -2.87 6.86
CA VAL A 380 1.79 -2.66 6.35
C VAL A 380 2.20 -3.91 5.59
N VAL A 381 2.73 -3.75 4.38
CA VAL A 381 3.10 -4.88 3.51
C VAL A 381 4.54 -4.72 3.05
N THR A 382 5.31 -5.80 3.19
CA THR A 382 6.65 -5.96 2.61
C THR A 382 6.68 -7.23 1.75
N GLU A 383 7.81 -7.51 1.13
CA GLU A 383 8.11 -8.78 0.47
C GLU A 383 8.14 -9.98 1.45
N TYR A 384 8.04 -9.77 2.77
CA TYR A 384 7.96 -10.83 3.78
C TYR A 384 6.53 -11.04 4.32
N GLY A 385 5.55 -10.27 3.87
CA GLY A 385 4.14 -10.50 4.19
C GLY A 385 3.39 -9.25 4.62
N VAL A 386 2.25 -9.49 5.31
CA VAL A 386 1.31 -8.44 5.71
C VAL A 386 1.18 -8.36 7.22
N ALA A 387 1.49 -7.21 7.79
CA ALA A 387 1.21 -6.84 9.17
C ALA A 387 -0.09 -6.04 9.26
N SER A 388 -1.11 -6.60 9.92
CA SER A 388 -2.30 -5.84 10.32
C SER A 388 -2.10 -5.25 11.72
N ILE A 389 -2.12 -3.93 11.81
CA ILE A 389 -1.82 -3.15 13.02
C ILE A 389 -3.02 -2.32 13.53
N PHE A 390 -4.13 -2.32 12.80
CA PHE A 390 -5.38 -1.66 13.22
C PHE A 390 -5.89 -2.25 14.55
N GLY A 391 -6.23 -1.39 15.51
CA GLY A 391 -6.75 -1.79 16.82
C GLY A 391 -5.78 -2.58 17.70
N ARG A 392 -4.49 -2.67 17.32
CA ARG A 392 -3.46 -3.43 18.05
C ARG A 392 -2.66 -2.56 19.01
N SER A 393 -2.30 -3.14 20.16
CA SER A 393 -1.40 -2.53 21.15
C SER A 393 0.03 -2.37 20.60
N ILE A 394 0.85 -1.50 21.21
CA ILE A 394 2.25 -1.31 20.78
C ILE A 394 3.00 -2.65 20.74
N ARG A 395 2.88 -3.48 21.78
CA ARG A 395 3.49 -4.82 21.81
C ARG A 395 3.15 -5.67 20.59
N GLU A 396 1.87 -5.70 20.22
CA GLU A 396 1.39 -6.48 19.06
C GLU A 396 1.85 -5.87 17.73
N ARG A 397 1.90 -4.53 17.64
CA ARG A 397 2.43 -3.82 16.47
C ARG A 397 3.88 -4.12 16.24
N VAL A 398 4.70 -3.99 17.29
CA VAL A 398 6.13 -4.35 17.25
C VAL A 398 6.28 -5.78 16.75
N ALA A 399 5.59 -6.74 17.39
CA ALA A 399 5.68 -8.15 17.02
C ALA A 399 5.34 -8.41 15.54
N ARG A 400 4.31 -7.74 15.01
CA ARG A 400 3.87 -7.87 13.61
C ARG A 400 4.79 -7.14 12.63
N LEU A 401 5.38 -6.01 13.00
CA LEU A 401 6.28 -5.26 12.12
C LEU A 401 7.64 -5.95 12.00
N VAL A 402 8.17 -6.48 13.11
CA VAL A 402 9.42 -7.28 13.08
C VAL A 402 9.24 -8.55 12.25
N GLU A 403 8.05 -9.17 12.27
CA GLU A 403 7.72 -10.35 11.46
C GLU A 403 7.90 -10.12 9.96
N ILE A 404 7.48 -8.94 9.47
CA ILE A 404 7.56 -8.58 8.06
C ILE A 404 8.84 -7.80 7.71
N ALA A 405 9.77 -7.65 8.65
CA ALA A 405 11.09 -7.10 8.39
C ALA A 405 12.02 -8.13 7.74
N HIS A 406 13.08 -7.65 7.11
CA HIS A 406 14.14 -8.52 6.57
C HIS A 406 14.73 -9.39 7.68
N PRO A 407 14.95 -10.70 7.45
CA PRO A 407 15.47 -11.62 8.46
C PRO A 407 16.66 -11.10 9.25
N ASP A 408 17.69 -10.55 8.59
CA ASP A 408 18.88 -10.05 9.32
C ASP A 408 18.63 -8.78 10.16
N ASP A 409 17.53 -8.05 9.96
CA ASP A 409 17.21 -6.85 10.74
C ASP A 409 16.39 -7.18 12.00
N ARG A 410 15.77 -8.38 12.07
CA ARG A 410 14.79 -8.73 13.11
C ARG A 410 15.37 -8.73 14.51
N GLU A 411 16.61 -9.21 14.65
CA GLU A 411 17.29 -9.28 15.94
C GLU A 411 17.54 -7.88 16.51
N GLU A 412 18.03 -6.96 15.68
CA GLU A 412 18.29 -5.58 16.08
C GLU A 412 16.99 -4.84 16.44
N LEU A 413 15.94 -5.00 15.63
CA LEU A 413 14.62 -4.43 15.90
C LEU A 413 14.04 -4.95 17.21
N GLN A 414 14.19 -6.25 17.48
CA GLN A 414 13.76 -6.87 18.72
C GLN A 414 14.54 -6.33 19.93
N LYS A 415 15.86 -6.19 19.83
CA LYS A 415 16.68 -5.55 20.88
C LYS A 415 16.21 -4.12 21.14
N GLY A 416 15.94 -3.36 20.08
CA GLY A 416 15.38 -2.01 20.15
C GLY A 416 14.05 -1.97 20.89
N ALA A 417 13.16 -2.95 20.67
CA ALA A 417 11.89 -3.06 21.37
C ALA A 417 12.01 -3.47 22.84
N TRP A 418 12.93 -4.40 23.17
CA TRP A 418 13.20 -4.79 24.56
C TRP A 418 13.78 -3.64 25.37
N HIS A 419 14.71 -2.87 24.80
CA HIS A 419 15.29 -1.69 25.45
C HIS A 419 14.21 -0.68 25.88
N ARG A 420 13.13 -0.58 25.11
CA ARG A 420 11.99 0.31 25.36
C ARG A 420 10.88 -0.31 26.22
N GLY A 421 11.02 -1.57 26.62
CA GLY A 421 10.00 -2.30 27.39
C GLY A 421 8.72 -2.62 26.58
N TRP A 422 8.78 -2.62 25.25
CA TRP A 422 7.61 -2.88 24.40
C TRP A 422 7.34 -4.37 24.18
N LEU A 423 8.38 -5.22 24.29
CA LEU A 423 8.26 -6.66 24.23
C LEU A 423 8.63 -7.30 25.59
N PRO A 424 7.93 -8.36 26.01
CA PRO A 424 8.37 -9.18 27.13
C PRO A 424 9.71 -9.87 26.84
N LYS A 425 10.52 -10.13 27.88
CA LYS A 425 11.84 -10.77 27.74
C LYS A 425 11.80 -12.20 27.16
N TYR A 426 10.70 -12.93 27.38
CA TYR A 426 10.51 -14.27 26.83
C TYR A 426 10.13 -14.25 25.35
N PHE A 427 9.75 -13.08 24.80
CA PHE A 427 9.34 -12.96 23.42
C PHE A 427 10.58 -12.88 22.54
N THR A 428 10.91 -13.96 21.84
CA THR A 428 12.03 -14.06 20.89
C THR A 428 11.46 -14.25 19.50
N MET A 429 12.13 -13.68 18.49
CA MET A 429 11.76 -13.92 17.11
C MET A 429 12.64 -15.06 16.61
N THR A 430 12.04 -16.20 16.24
CA THR A 430 12.80 -17.27 15.59
C THR A 430 13.18 -16.80 14.17
N GLY A 431 14.40 -17.12 13.73
CA GLY A 431 14.96 -16.63 12.46
C GLY A 431 14.09 -16.96 11.24
N GLY A 432 14.31 -16.27 10.12
CA GLY A 432 13.51 -16.47 8.89
C GLY A 432 13.54 -17.93 8.41
N ALA A 433 12.37 -18.50 8.16
CA ALA A 433 12.23 -19.86 7.66
C ALA A 433 12.98 -20.04 6.32
N ARG A 434 13.80 -21.10 6.20
CA ARG A 434 14.22 -21.63 4.91
C ARG A 434 13.08 -22.48 4.33
N GLY A 435 12.32 -21.92 3.39
CA GLY A 435 11.23 -22.63 2.73
C GLY A 435 10.01 -22.84 3.65
N GLY A 436 8.82 -22.66 3.08
CA GLY A 436 7.57 -22.77 3.79
C GLY A 436 6.39 -22.22 3.00
N VAL A 437 5.19 -22.49 3.48
CA VAL A 437 3.95 -22.07 2.82
C VAL A 437 3.82 -20.55 2.83
N GLU A 438 3.81 -19.92 1.66
CA GLU A 438 3.50 -18.49 1.52
C GLU A 438 2.07 -18.19 2.00
N SER A 439 1.84 -16.98 2.50
CA SER A 439 0.48 -16.53 2.84
C SER A 439 -0.42 -16.58 1.60
N LYS A 440 -1.49 -17.37 1.67
CA LYS A 440 -2.46 -17.52 0.58
C LYS A 440 -3.91 -17.57 1.05
N LEU A 441 -4.81 -17.15 0.17
CA LEU A 441 -6.25 -17.23 0.40
C LEU A 441 -6.78 -18.61 -0.02
N VAL A 442 -7.56 -19.23 0.87
CA VAL A 442 -8.21 -20.52 0.64
C VAL A 442 -9.71 -20.32 0.81
N ASP A 443 -10.46 -20.52 -0.27
CA ASP A 443 -11.92 -20.56 -0.21
C ASP A 443 -12.36 -21.81 0.58
N PHE A 444 -13.44 -21.72 1.33
CA PHE A 444 -14.19 -22.85 1.93
C PHE A 444 -15.68 -22.59 1.73
N ARG A 445 -16.54 -23.60 1.96
CA ARG A 445 -18.01 -23.42 1.80
C ARG A 445 -18.59 -22.32 2.69
N ILE A 446 -17.92 -22.04 3.80
CA ILE A 446 -18.33 -21.06 4.81
C ILE A 446 -17.67 -19.69 4.64
N GLY A 447 -16.90 -19.49 3.56
CA GLY A 447 -16.20 -18.24 3.29
C GLY A 447 -14.72 -18.45 2.99
N ARG A 448 -14.01 -17.34 2.80
CA ARG A 448 -12.59 -17.30 2.45
C ARG A 448 -11.73 -17.06 3.70
N PHE A 449 -10.65 -17.82 3.81
CA PHE A 449 -9.73 -17.79 4.95
C PHE A 449 -8.30 -17.60 4.45
N ARG A 450 -7.46 -16.96 5.27
CA ARG A 450 -6.05 -16.79 5.00
C ARG A 450 -5.26 -17.89 5.69
N LEU A 451 -4.56 -18.71 4.90
CA LEU A 451 -3.62 -19.71 5.38
C LEU A 451 -2.23 -19.09 5.41
N ARG A 452 -1.55 -19.17 6.55
CA ARG A 452 -0.14 -18.75 6.69
C ARG A 452 0.54 -19.43 7.89
N PRO A 453 1.88 -19.39 7.97
CA PRO A 453 2.61 -19.74 9.18
C PRO A 453 2.13 -18.93 10.39
N LEU A 454 2.09 -19.58 11.55
CA LEU A 454 1.89 -18.93 12.83
C LEU A 454 3.16 -18.21 13.26
N HIS A 455 2.96 -17.10 13.94
CA HIS A 455 4.05 -16.25 14.39
C HIS A 455 3.89 -15.92 15.88
N PRO A 456 4.98 -15.64 16.62
CA PRO A 456 4.91 -15.08 17.98
C PRO A 456 3.90 -13.94 18.17
N SER A 457 3.65 -13.15 17.12
CA SER A 457 2.65 -12.07 17.09
C SER A 457 1.19 -12.56 17.16
N ASP A 458 0.94 -13.87 17.07
CA ASP A 458 -0.38 -14.52 17.12
C ASP A 458 -0.73 -15.11 18.49
N MET A 459 0.10 -14.89 19.51
CA MET A 459 -0.16 -15.36 20.87
C MET A 459 -1.58 -15.04 21.36
N THR A 460 -2.04 -13.80 21.16
CA THR A 460 -3.39 -13.40 21.57
C THR A 460 -4.44 -14.20 20.80
N ALA A 461 -4.30 -14.32 19.47
CA ALA A 461 -5.23 -15.12 18.66
C ALA A 461 -5.23 -16.60 19.04
N LEU A 462 -4.08 -17.13 19.46
CA LEU A 462 -3.95 -18.51 19.95
C LEU A 462 -4.59 -18.67 21.34
N GLN A 463 -4.45 -17.69 22.23
CA GLN A 463 -5.12 -17.68 23.53
C GLN A 463 -6.64 -17.61 23.36
N ASP A 464 -7.13 -16.68 22.54
CA ASP A 464 -8.55 -16.53 22.24
C ASP A 464 -9.11 -17.80 21.61
N PHE A 465 -8.37 -18.38 20.66
CA PHE A 465 -8.70 -19.68 20.07
C PHE A 465 -8.75 -20.76 21.14
N PHE A 466 -7.78 -20.86 22.04
CA PHE A 466 -7.80 -21.84 23.13
C PHE A 466 -9.04 -21.68 24.02
N TYR A 467 -9.36 -20.45 24.44
CA TYR A 467 -10.50 -20.17 25.31
C TYR A 467 -11.86 -20.27 24.62
N SER A 468 -11.91 -20.25 23.29
CA SER A 468 -13.17 -20.40 22.55
C SER A 468 -13.61 -21.86 22.35
N HIS A 469 -12.75 -22.82 22.68
CA HIS A 469 -13.07 -24.25 22.57
C HIS A 469 -14.00 -24.72 23.68
N ASP A 470 -14.88 -25.67 23.33
CA ASP A 470 -15.59 -26.45 24.34
C ASP A 470 -14.63 -27.36 25.15
N GLU A 471 -15.10 -27.80 26.32
CA GLU A 471 -14.32 -28.67 27.21
C GLU A 471 -13.90 -29.98 26.52
N GLU A 472 -14.74 -30.49 25.62
CA GLU A 472 -14.46 -31.70 24.85
C GLU A 472 -13.21 -31.51 23.97
N THR A 473 -13.10 -30.40 23.26
CA THR A 473 -11.96 -30.13 22.37
C THR A 473 -10.66 -29.93 23.13
N VAL A 474 -10.73 -29.23 24.28
CA VAL A 474 -9.56 -29.05 25.15
C VAL A 474 -9.10 -30.41 25.69
N ARG A 475 -10.04 -31.25 26.15
CA ARG A 475 -9.74 -32.61 26.64
C ARG A 475 -9.12 -33.46 25.53
N LEU A 476 -9.74 -33.48 24.35
CA LEU A 476 -9.30 -34.30 23.22
C LEU A 476 -7.92 -33.90 22.67
N ARG A 477 -7.48 -32.67 22.91
CA ARG A 477 -6.19 -32.15 22.42
C ARG A 477 -5.07 -32.14 23.46
N TYR A 478 -5.36 -31.80 24.71
CA TYR A 478 -4.34 -31.56 25.72
C TYR A 478 -4.28 -32.66 26.79
N GLY A 479 -5.15 -33.67 26.71
CA GLY A 479 -5.16 -34.86 27.60
C GLY A 479 -5.66 -34.57 29.03
N HIS A 480 -5.54 -33.34 29.51
CA HIS A 480 -6.03 -32.88 30.81
C HIS A 480 -6.61 -31.45 30.72
N ARG A 481 -7.44 -31.10 31.69
CA ARG A 481 -8.05 -29.77 31.78
C ARG A 481 -6.97 -28.73 32.08
N ARG A 482 -6.68 -27.87 31.11
CA ARG A 482 -5.87 -26.66 31.31
C ARG A 482 -6.81 -25.48 31.54
N ASP A 483 -6.87 -24.98 32.77
CA ASP A 483 -7.75 -23.85 33.09
C ASP A 483 -7.24 -22.52 32.51
N ARG A 484 -5.94 -22.41 32.20
CA ARG A 484 -5.30 -21.13 31.81
C ARG A 484 -4.23 -21.34 30.75
N MET A 485 -4.22 -20.46 29.75
CA MET A 485 -3.15 -20.29 28.77
C MET A 485 -2.33 -19.04 29.10
N SER A 486 -1.18 -19.22 29.75
CA SER A 486 -0.26 -18.11 30.05
C SER A 486 0.32 -17.50 28.76
N GLY A 487 0.77 -16.25 28.82
CA GLY A 487 1.43 -15.60 27.68
C GLY A 487 2.69 -16.33 27.21
N GLU A 488 3.47 -16.90 28.13
CA GLU A 488 4.65 -17.71 27.81
C GLU A 488 4.27 -19.05 27.16
N SER A 489 3.21 -19.70 27.63
CA SER A 489 2.70 -20.94 27.01
C SER A 489 2.18 -20.67 25.61
N ALA A 490 1.42 -19.60 25.41
CA ALA A 490 0.95 -19.19 24.09
C ALA A 490 2.10 -18.84 23.16
N TYR A 491 3.12 -18.15 23.68
CA TYR A 491 4.36 -17.85 22.97
C TYR A 491 5.05 -19.13 22.50
N LYS A 492 5.34 -20.09 23.39
CA LYS A 492 5.99 -21.36 23.03
C LYS A 492 5.22 -22.14 21.97
N LEU A 493 3.90 -22.02 21.98
CA LEU A 493 3.04 -22.64 20.98
C LEU A 493 3.05 -21.88 19.64
N ALA A 494 3.28 -20.57 19.62
CA ALA A 494 3.30 -19.76 18.40
C ALA A 494 4.72 -19.60 17.81
N ALA A 495 5.75 -19.67 18.64
CA ALA A 495 7.16 -19.44 18.33
C ALA A 495 7.90 -20.77 18.08
N VAL A 496 7.44 -21.56 17.12
CA VAL A 496 8.15 -22.79 16.72
C VAL A 496 9.46 -22.44 15.99
N ASP A 497 10.45 -23.34 16.03
CA ASP A 497 11.68 -23.16 15.24
C ASP A 497 11.37 -23.49 13.78
N PRO A 498 11.32 -22.50 12.87
CA PRO A 498 10.89 -22.75 11.51
C PRO A 498 11.89 -23.58 10.68
N ASN A 499 13.13 -23.77 11.15
CA ASN A 499 14.10 -24.64 10.49
C ASN A 499 13.87 -26.12 10.82
N ARG A 500 13.19 -26.42 11.92
CA ARG A 500 12.88 -27.78 12.35
C ARG A 500 11.40 -28.08 12.20
N ASP A 501 10.56 -27.25 12.80
CA ASP A 501 9.13 -27.44 12.96
C ASP A 501 8.33 -26.59 11.96
N LEU A 502 7.02 -26.80 11.94
CA LEU A 502 6.10 -25.93 11.22
C LEU A 502 4.76 -25.82 11.94
N ALA A 503 4.22 -24.60 12.01
CA ALA A 503 2.87 -24.33 12.50
C ALA A 503 2.13 -23.46 11.50
N LEU A 504 0.99 -23.94 10.99
CA LEU A 504 0.13 -23.24 10.04
C LEU A 504 -1.22 -22.89 10.70
N GLY A 505 -1.72 -21.69 10.43
CA GLY A 505 -3.01 -21.21 10.89
C GLY A 505 -3.93 -20.82 9.74
N LEU A 506 -5.22 -21.08 9.90
CA LEU A 506 -6.30 -20.55 9.06
C LEU A 506 -7.02 -19.44 9.81
N PHE A 507 -6.91 -18.22 9.28
CA PHE A 507 -7.49 -17.01 9.86
C PHE A 507 -8.67 -16.54 9.02
N ASP A 508 -9.74 -16.08 9.67
CA ASP A 508 -10.84 -15.42 8.96
C ASP A 508 -10.50 -13.96 8.59
N ARG A 509 -11.46 -13.24 8.00
CA ARG A 509 -11.31 -11.84 7.59
C ARG A 509 -11.00 -10.89 8.75
N LYS A 510 -11.42 -11.22 9.97
CA LYS A 510 -11.14 -10.42 11.18
C LYS A 510 -9.77 -10.74 11.79
N GLY A 511 -9.09 -11.76 11.26
CA GLY A 511 -7.84 -12.26 11.80
C GLY A 511 -8.03 -13.20 12.99
N GLU A 512 -9.22 -13.77 13.16
CA GLU A 512 -9.46 -14.78 14.20
C GLU A 512 -8.98 -16.15 13.70
N LEU A 513 -8.21 -16.86 14.52
CA LEU A 513 -7.72 -18.20 14.22
C LEU A 513 -8.89 -19.19 14.30
N ARG A 514 -9.11 -19.98 13.24
CA ARG A 514 -10.21 -20.97 13.16
C ARG A 514 -9.72 -22.40 13.09
N ALA A 515 -8.50 -22.62 12.62
CA ALA A 515 -7.87 -23.93 12.62
C ALA A 515 -6.36 -23.77 12.65
N ILE A 516 -5.70 -24.76 13.25
CA ILE A 516 -4.26 -24.84 13.37
C ILE A 516 -3.80 -26.26 13.08
N GLY A 517 -2.71 -26.37 12.32
CA GLY A 517 -2.00 -27.61 12.04
C GLY A 517 -0.52 -27.42 12.33
N ARG A 518 0.14 -28.45 12.87
CA ARG A 518 1.57 -28.41 13.18
C ARG A 518 2.24 -29.73 12.90
N PHE A 519 3.53 -29.67 12.61
CA PHE A 519 4.41 -30.79 12.84
C PHE A 519 5.62 -30.38 13.69
N TYR A 520 6.13 -31.32 14.49
CA TYR A 520 7.38 -31.21 15.25
C TYR A 520 8.34 -32.27 14.74
N LEU A 521 9.53 -31.87 14.30
CA LEU A 521 10.51 -32.80 13.71
C LEU A 521 11.21 -33.61 14.81
N ASP A 522 11.22 -34.93 14.67
CA ASP A 522 11.91 -35.82 15.59
C ASP A 522 13.44 -35.71 15.43
N GLU A 523 14.18 -36.29 16.37
CA GLU A 523 15.65 -36.27 16.34
C GLU A 523 16.25 -37.04 15.16
N ASP A 524 15.49 -38.00 14.59
CA ASP A 524 15.92 -38.82 13.45
C ASP A 524 15.97 -38.04 12.13
N GLY A 525 15.24 -36.93 12.03
CA GLY A 525 15.15 -36.09 10.82
C GLY A 525 14.20 -36.62 9.73
N ASP A 526 13.70 -37.84 9.86
CA ASP A 526 12.89 -38.53 8.84
C ASP A 526 11.42 -38.66 9.26
N SER A 527 11.12 -38.43 10.53
CA SER A 527 9.77 -38.47 11.08
C SER A 527 9.36 -37.22 11.88
N ALA A 528 8.06 -36.96 11.96
CA ALA A 528 7.53 -35.81 12.69
C ALA A 528 6.17 -36.07 13.36
N GLU A 529 5.99 -35.55 14.57
CA GLU A 529 4.69 -35.56 15.27
C GLU A 529 3.76 -34.55 14.61
N VAL A 530 2.56 -34.96 14.19
CA VAL A 530 1.56 -34.07 13.57
C VAL A 530 0.35 -33.83 14.47
N ALA A 531 -0.13 -32.59 14.48
CA ALA A 531 -1.14 -32.11 15.40
C ALA A 531 -2.12 -31.14 14.75
N PHE A 532 -3.42 -31.27 15.06
CA PHE A 532 -4.47 -30.38 14.52
C PHE A 532 -5.47 -29.97 15.59
N VAL A 533 -5.96 -28.74 15.48
CA VAL A 533 -7.14 -28.26 16.21
C VAL A 533 -8.00 -27.44 15.26
N VAL A 534 -9.30 -27.71 15.22
CA VAL A 534 -10.28 -26.98 14.40
C VAL A 534 -11.43 -26.55 15.29
N HIS A 535 -11.76 -25.26 15.24
CA HIS A 535 -12.85 -24.66 15.99
C HIS A 535 -14.17 -25.39 15.71
N GLN A 536 -15.04 -25.61 16.73
CA GLN A 536 -16.26 -26.41 16.52
C GLN A 536 -17.16 -25.89 15.40
N GLN A 537 -17.27 -24.56 15.25
CA GLN A 537 -18.10 -23.90 14.24
C GLN A 537 -17.57 -24.08 12.80
N THR A 538 -16.31 -24.45 12.62
CA THR A 538 -15.66 -24.62 11.31
C THR A 538 -15.27 -26.07 11.03
N ARG A 539 -15.78 -27.02 11.80
CA ARG A 539 -15.58 -28.45 11.55
C ARG A 539 -16.28 -28.90 10.27
N ARG A 540 -15.82 -30.02 9.71
CA ARG A 540 -16.43 -30.71 8.54
C ARG A 540 -16.45 -29.89 7.24
N VAL A 541 -15.78 -28.74 7.18
CA VAL A 541 -15.59 -27.96 5.93
C VAL A 541 -14.28 -28.26 5.20
N GLY A 542 -13.39 -29.07 5.79
CA GLY A 542 -12.13 -29.52 5.20
C GLY A 542 -10.88 -28.79 5.65
N MET A 543 -10.95 -27.90 6.67
CA MET A 543 -9.80 -27.13 7.16
C MET A 543 -8.61 -28.02 7.58
N ALA A 544 -8.86 -29.08 8.35
CA ALA A 544 -7.82 -30.02 8.76
C ALA A 544 -7.17 -30.73 7.56
N SER A 545 -7.95 -31.09 6.53
CA SER A 545 -7.42 -31.74 5.32
C SER A 545 -6.55 -30.79 4.49
N VAL A 546 -6.93 -29.51 4.41
CA VAL A 546 -6.08 -28.48 3.78
C VAL A 546 -4.78 -28.33 4.57
N LEU A 547 -4.86 -28.08 5.88
CA LEU A 547 -3.67 -27.95 6.72
C LEU A 547 -2.77 -29.18 6.63
N PHE A 548 -3.33 -30.39 6.62
CA PHE A 548 -2.54 -31.62 6.54
C PHE A 548 -1.80 -31.76 5.21
N GLY A 549 -2.45 -31.40 4.10
CA GLY A 549 -1.81 -31.37 2.78
C GLY A 549 -0.67 -30.37 2.70
N GLU A 550 -0.88 -29.16 3.22
CA GLU A 550 0.13 -28.09 3.23
C GLU A 550 1.33 -28.46 4.12
N LEU A 551 1.09 -29.07 5.28
CA LEU A 551 2.17 -29.60 6.13
C LEU A 551 2.94 -30.71 5.40
N ALA A 552 2.25 -31.58 4.66
CA ALA A 552 2.86 -32.68 3.91
C ALA A 552 3.71 -32.21 2.72
N GLU A 553 3.32 -31.12 2.05
CA GLU A 553 4.13 -30.51 0.99
C GLU A 553 5.48 -30.02 1.54
N VAL A 554 5.45 -29.25 2.63
CA VAL A 554 6.69 -28.78 3.27
C VAL A 554 7.51 -29.93 3.86
N ALA A 555 6.85 -30.92 4.46
CA ALA A 555 7.53 -32.09 5.00
C ALA A 555 8.27 -32.88 3.90
N ALA A 556 7.64 -33.08 2.74
CA ALA A 556 8.28 -33.74 1.60
C ALA A 556 9.45 -32.92 1.03
N GLU A 557 9.33 -31.58 0.96
CA GLU A 557 10.44 -30.70 0.57
C GLU A 557 11.63 -30.78 1.55
N ARG A 558 11.34 -31.04 2.83
CA ARG A 558 12.34 -31.21 3.89
C ARG A 558 12.87 -32.64 4.03
N GLY A 559 12.39 -33.58 3.21
CA GLY A 559 12.81 -34.99 3.25
C GLY A 559 12.16 -35.84 4.34
N ILE A 560 11.13 -35.32 5.03
CA ILE A 560 10.39 -36.08 6.04
C ILE A 560 9.50 -37.11 5.33
N GLU A 561 9.63 -38.38 5.69
CA GLU A 561 8.93 -39.49 5.03
C GLU A 561 7.67 -39.92 5.78
N MET A 562 7.67 -39.75 7.11
CA MET A 562 6.64 -40.29 7.99
C MET A 562 6.12 -39.26 8.98
N PHE A 563 4.80 -39.12 9.08
CA PHE A 563 4.18 -38.47 10.23
C PHE A 563 3.74 -39.51 11.26
N TRP A 564 3.76 -39.12 12.52
CA TRP A 564 3.06 -39.85 13.58
C TRP A 564 2.16 -38.94 14.40
N ALA A 565 1.14 -39.51 15.04
CA ALA A 565 0.26 -38.76 15.94
C ALA A 565 -0.32 -39.67 17.02
N SER A 566 -0.36 -39.17 18.25
CA SER A 566 -1.15 -39.79 19.33
C SER A 566 -2.60 -39.25 19.29
N VAL A 567 -3.57 -40.16 19.33
CA VAL A 567 -4.99 -39.84 19.23
C VAL A 567 -5.77 -40.61 20.30
N LEU A 568 -6.57 -39.90 21.10
CA LEU A 568 -7.49 -40.51 22.05
C LEU A 568 -8.55 -41.36 21.33
N PRO A 569 -8.94 -42.53 21.88
CA PRO A 569 -9.86 -43.48 21.24
C PRO A 569 -11.19 -42.87 20.78
N GLU A 570 -11.70 -41.85 21.49
CA GLU A 570 -12.96 -41.18 21.17
C GLU A 570 -12.86 -40.22 19.97
N ASN A 571 -11.65 -39.82 19.56
CA ASN A 571 -11.45 -38.88 18.46
C ASN A 571 -11.53 -39.56 17.08
N HIS A 572 -12.71 -40.09 16.76
CA HIS A 572 -12.97 -40.81 15.51
C HIS A 572 -12.75 -39.95 14.26
N ALA A 573 -12.92 -38.64 14.37
CA ALA A 573 -12.70 -37.71 13.26
C ALA A 573 -11.23 -37.68 12.84
N MET A 574 -10.30 -37.58 13.80
CA MET A 574 -8.86 -37.60 13.53
C MET A 574 -8.38 -38.98 13.09
N ALA A 575 -8.84 -40.05 13.74
CA ALA A 575 -8.53 -41.42 13.31
C ALA A 575 -8.95 -41.66 11.86
N LYS A 576 -10.15 -41.21 11.46
CA LYS A 576 -10.63 -41.32 10.07
C LYS A 576 -9.80 -40.48 9.10
N LEU A 577 -9.33 -39.29 9.51
CA LEU A 577 -8.46 -38.46 8.68
C LEU A 577 -7.14 -39.18 8.39
N PHE A 578 -6.51 -39.77 9.42
CA PHE A 578 -5.22 -40.44 9.32
C PHE A 578 -5.28 -41.76 8.57
N LEU A 579 -6.24 -42.64 8.90
CA LEU A 579 -6.45 -43.90 8.17
C LEU A 579 -6.70 -43.66 6.69
N ALA A 580 -7.50 -42.64 6.37
CA ALA A 580 -7.82 -42.33 4.98
C ALA A 580 -6.65 -41.69 4.21
N ALA A 581 -5.59 -41.24 4.91
CA ALA A 581 -4.32 -40.82 4.33
C ALA A 581 -3.28 -41.97 4.26
N GLY A 582 -3.70 -43.22 4.49
CA GLY A 582 -2.82 -44.39 4.49
C GLY A 582 -2.13 -44.65 5.84
N GLY A 583 -2.60 -43.99 6.90
CA GLY A 583 -2.11 -44.21 8.26
C GLY A 583 -2.40 -45.63 8.75
N THR A 584 -1.45 -46.19 9.49
CA THR A 584 -1.60 -47.49 10.17
C THR A 584 -1.44 -47.32 11.68
N THR A 585 -2.08 -48.18 12.44
CA THR A 585 -1.93 -48.23 13.91
C THR A 585 -1.67 -49.68 14.30
N LYS A 586 -0.74 -49.89 15.24
CA LYS A 586 -0.42 -51.21 15.81
C LYS A 586 -1.04 -51.40 17.18
N ASP A 587 -1.70 -50.37 17.71
CA ASP A 587 -2.24 -50.40 19.06
C ASP A 587 -3.55 -51.18 19.14
N PRO A 588 -3.72 -51.99 20.19
CA PRO A 588 -4.98 -52.68 20.43
C PRO A 588 -6.12 -51.68 20.64
N ALA A 589 -7.35 -52.09 20.31
CA ALA A 589 -8.52 -51.21 20.36
C ALA A 589 -8.77 -50.53 21.73
N TYR A 590 -8.25 -51.13 22.82
CA TYR A 590 -8.40 -50.69 24.20
C TYR A 590 -7.22 -49.84 24.73
N ALA A 591 -6.23 -49.51 23.89
CA ALA A 591 -5.12 -48.66 24.31
C ALA A 591 -5.63 -47.27 24.75
N PRO A 592 -5.07 -46.69 25.83
CA PRO A 592 -5.50 -45.38 26.35
C PRO A 592 -5.28 -44.25 25.34
N GLU A 593 -4.27 -44.40 24.47
CA GLU A 593 -4.00 -43.58 23.29
C GLU A 593 -3.65 -44.50 22.13
N ARG A 594 -4.01 -44.09 20.90
CA ARG A 594 -3.64 -44.80 19.67
C ARG A 594 -2.64 -43.98 18.86
N TYR A 595 -1.52 -44.59 18.54
CA TYR A 595 -0.49 -44.04 17.68
C TYR A 595 -0.78 -44.41 16.23
N PHE A 596 -0.82 -43.39 15.38
CA PHE A 596 -0.95 -43.53 13.94
C PHE A 596 0.38 -43.19 13.28
N TYR A 597 0.85 -44.04 12.37
CA TYR A 597 2.02 -43.80 11.51
C TYR A 597 1.54 -43.61 10.08
N ILE A 598 1.81 -42.45 9.49
CA ILE A 598 1.16 -41.95 8.28
C ILE A 598 2.24 -41.55 7.25
N PRO A 599 2.37 -42.28 6.13
CA PRO A 599 3.31 -41.92 5.08
C PRO A 599 2.98 -40.56 4.46
N VAL A 600 3.96 -39.66 4.37
CA VAL A 600 3.79 -38.31 3.78
C VAL A 600 3.28 -38.40 2.34
N ALA A 601 3.78 -39.37 1.56
CA ALA A 601 3.30 -39.65 0.21
C ALA A 601 1.79 -39.99 0.15
N GLY A 602 1.27 -40.70 1.16
CA GLY A 602 -0.15 -41.03 1.28
C GLY A 602 -1.01 -39.78 1.51
N VAL A 603 -0.52 -38.85 2.35
CA VAL A 603 -1.15 -37.55 2.58
C VAL A 603 -1.19 -36.73 1.28
N LEU A 604 -0.06 -36.62 0.57
CA LEU A 604 0.04 -35.87 -0.68
C LEU A 604 -0.88 -36.41 -1.78
N SER A 605 -0.94 -37.74 -1.94
CA SER A 605 -1.84 -38.38 -2.91
C SER A 605 -3.30 -38.00 -2.67
N ARG A 606 -3.73 -38.11 -1.40
CA ARG A 606 -5.07 -37.70 -0.97
C ARG A 606 -5.31 -36.21 -1.14
N TYR A 607 -4.32 -35.38 -0.83
CA TYR A 607 -4.44 -33.93 -0.96
C TYR A 607 -4.65 -33.50 -2.41
N ARG A 608 -3.90 -34.09 -3.35
CA ARG A 608 -4.08 -33.88 -4.80
C ARG A 608 -5.47 -34.33 -5.28
N GLU A 609 -5.99 -35.45 -4.79
CA GLU A 609 -7.37 -35.87 -5.07
C GLU A 609 -8.41 -34.89 -4.51
N PHE A 610 -8.20 -34.41 -3.28
CA PHE A 610 -9.06 -33.42 -2.65
C PHE A 610 -9.08 -32.10 -3.45
N GLN A 611 -7.91 -31.59 -3.84
CA GLN A 611 -7.79 -30.37 -4.66
C GLN A 611 -8.48 -30.53 -6.02
N ARG A 612 -8.28 -31.64 -6.73
CA ARG A 612 -8.97 -31.93 -8.00
C ARG A 612 -10.49 -31.87 -7.86
N ARG A 613 -11.06 -32.53 -6.84
CA ARG A 613 -12.51 -32.50 -6.55
C ARG A 613 -13.05 -31.11 -6.23
N ARG A 614 -12.21 -30.19 -5.72
CA ARG A 614 -12.60 -28.79 -5.47
C ARG A 614 -12.63 -27.96 -6.74
N VAL A 615 -11.67 -28.18 -7.64
CA VAL A 615 -11.60 -27.48 -8.93
C VAL A 615 -12.80 -27.85 -9.80
N THR A 616 -13.10 -29.14 -9.97
CA THR A 616 -14.24 -29.60 -10.79
C THR A 616 -15.58 -29.03 -10.32
N LYS A 617 -15.80 -28.92 -9.00
CA LYS A 617 -17.02 -28.32 -8.41
C LYS A 617 -17.10 -26.79 -8.53
N LYS A 618 -16.00 -26.12 -8.86
CA LYS A 618 -15.94 -24.66 -9.07
C LYS A 618 -16.13 -24.31 -10.54
N GLU A 619 -15.93 -25.26 -11.46
CA GLU A 619 -16.22 -25.12 -12.90
C GLU A 619 -17.67 -25.46 -13.25
N GLU A 620 -18.35 -26.28 -12.44
CA GLU A 620 -19.78 -26.62 -12.57
C GLU A 620 -20.74 -25.59 -11.94
N LYS A 621 -20.23 -24.52 -11.32
CA LYS A 621 -21.00 -23.46 -10.64
C LYS A 621 -20.62 -22.10 -11.17
#